data_AF-A0A2J4GBI8-F1
#
_entry.id   AF-A0A2J4GBI8-F1
#
_cell.length_a   1.000
_cell.length_b   1.000
_cell.length_c   1.000
_cell.angle_alpha   90.00
_cell.angle_beta   90.00
_cell.angle_gamma   90.00
#
_symmetry.space_group_name_H-M   'P 1'
#
loop_
_entity.id
_entity.type
_entity.pdbx_description
1 polymer ?
#
loop_
_entity_poly.entity_id
_entity_poly.type
_entity_poly.pdbx_seq_one_letter_code
_entity_poly.pdbx_strand_id
1 'polypeptide(L)'
;MLEEAELFYKASLDELAKARSEADAQKRSVLVRDAAEKAWNASVKAVEALLTAYGYDPEDIKTYKMKRDKLEELESKNPQVRDMNLSDRFAAREQKLHIRCFYDGECTAEWLEEELKKVKKLIDDVYSMLATQAASA
;
A
#
# COMPACT_ATOMS: atom_id res chain seq x y z
N MET A 1 -6.19 -8.30 8.27
CA MET A 1 -5.11 -7.51 7.64
C MET A 1 -5.08 -7.63 6.12
N LEU A 2 -4.84 -8.79 5.50
CA LEU A 2 -4.89 -8.87 4.02
C LEU A 2 -6.29 -8.58 3.45
N GLU A 3 -7.34 -9.08 4.09
CA GLU A 3 -8.72 -8.73 3.73
C GLU A 3 -8.97 -7.21 3.84
N GLU A 4 -8.46 -6.57 4.90
CA GLU A 4 -8.54 -5.11 5.05
C GLU A 4 -7.78 -4.39 3.93
N ALA A 5 -6.62 -4.90 3.51
CA ALA A 5 -5.86 -4.34 2.39
C ALA A 5 -6.69 -4.35 1.09
N GLU A 6 -7.35 -5.47 0.79
CA GLU A 6 -8.25 -5.59 -0.36
C GLU A 6 -9.47 -4.67 -0.25
N LEU A 7 -10.05 -4.52 0.94
CA LEU A 7 -11.16 -3.59 1.17
C LEU A 7 -10.74 -2.13 0.92
N PHE A 8 -9.57 -1.72 1.42
CA PHE A 8 -9.04 -0.39 1.14
C PHE A 8 -8.71 -0.20 -0.34
N TYR A 9 -8.14 -1.22 -0.99
CA TYR A 9 -7.82 -1.15 -2.42
C TYR A 9 -9.09 -1.03 -3.27
N LYS A 10 -10.13 -1.82 -2.98
CA LYS A 10 -11.43 -1.70 -3.64
C LYS A 10 -12.06 -0.32 -3.41
N ALA A 11 -12.05 0.17 -2.17
CA ALA A 11 -12.57 1.49 -1.87
C ALA A 11 -11.80 2.61 -2.61
N SER A 12 -10.49 2.44 -2.80
CA SER A 12 -9.69 3.36 -3.63
C SER A 12 -10.14 3.37 -5.09
N LEU A 13 -10.38 2.20 -5.69
CA LEU A 13 -10.91 2.07 -7.05
C LEU A 13 -12.28 2.73 -7.18
N ASP A 14 -13.16 2.53 -6.20
CA ASP A 14 -14.50 3.12 -6.19
C ASP A 14 -14.44 4.66 -6.16
N GLU A 15 -13.56 5.25 -5.33
CA GLU A 15 -13.38 6.71 -5.31
C GLU A 15 -12.78 7.26 -6.61
N LEU A 16 -11.81 6.55 -7.19
CA LEU A 16 -11.24 6.95 -8.48
C LEU A 16 -12.28 6.90 -9.61
N ALA A 17 -13.16 5.90 -9.59
CA ALA A 17 -14.27 5.80 -10.54
C ALA A 17 -15.24 6.97 -10.39
N LYS A 18 -15.60 7.36 -9.16
CA LYS A 18 -16.41 8.56 -8.90
C LYS A 18 -15.71 9.82 -9.41
N ALA A 19 -14.42 9.98 -9.14
CA ALA A 19 -13.63 11.13 -9.58
C ALA A 19 -13.68 11.32 -11.10
N ARG A 20 -13.63 10.22 -11.88
CA ARG A 20 -13.70 10.28 -13.36
C ARG A 20 -15.03 10.78 -13.89
N SER A 21 -16.12 10.55 -13.15
CA SER A 21 -17.47 10.98 -13.51
C SER A 21 -17.86 12.34 -12.93
N GLU A 22 -17.08 12.87 -11.98
CA GLU A 22 -17.36 14.13 -11.31
C GLU A 22 -17.03 15.29 -12.25
N ALA A 23 -17.98 16.23 -12.43
CA ALA A 23 -17.83 17.39 -13.29
C ALA A 23 -17.12 18.55 -12.57
N ASP A 24 -17.37 18.71 -11.26
CA ASP A 24 -16.77 19.75 -10.44
C ASP A 24 -15.29 19.45 -10.17
N ALA A 25 -14.42 20.40 -10.53
CA ALA A 25 -12.97 20.22 -10.40
C ALA A 25 -12.49 20.11 -8.95
N GLN A 26 -13.12 20.83 -8.03
CA GLN A 26 -12.77 20.78 -6.61
C GLN A 26 -13.17 19.44 -6.01
N LYS A 27 -14.41 18.98 -6.26
CA LYS A 27 -14.87 17.66 -5.80
C LYS A 27 -14.06 16.53 -6.41
N ARG A 28 -13.76 16.61 -7.70
CA ARG A 28 -12.90 15.64 -8.38
C ARG A 28 -11.52 15.57 -7.75
N SER A 29 -10.92 16.72 -7.43
CA SER A 29 -9.63 16.77 -6.73
C SER A 29 -9.70 16.10 -5.35
N VAL A 30 -10.77 16.32 -4.58
CA VAL A 30 -10.96 15.68 -3.27
C VAL A 30 -11.08 14.15 -3.44
N LEU A 31 -11.87 13.69 -4.40
CA LEU A 31 -12.06 12.25 -4.66
C LEU A 31 -10.75 11.56 -5.07
N VAL A 32 -9.91 12.21 -5.89
CA VAL A 32 -8.58 11.66 -6.25
C VAL A 32 -7.67 11.55 -5.02
N ARG A 33 -7.68 12.54 -4.13
CA ARG A 33 -6.88 12.53 -2.90
C ARG A 33 -7.35 11.44 -1.94
N ASP A 34 -8.66 11.29 -1.76
CA ASP A 34 -9.26 10.24 -0.95
C ASP A 34 -8.98 8.84 -1.50
N ALA A 35 -9.01 8.69 -2.84
CA ALA A 35 -8.63 7.45 -3.49
C ALA A 35 -7.16 7.09 -3.19
N ALA A 36 -6.26 8.07 -3.25
CA ALA A 36 -4.84 7.84 -2.97
C ALA A 36 -4.57 7.46 -1.50
N GLU A 37 -5.24 8.11 -0.56
CA GLU A 37 -5.11 7.76 0.87
C GLU A 37 -5.63 6.35 1.15
N LYS A 38 -6.72 5.94 0.51
CA LYS A 38 -7.21 4.55 0.60
C LYS A 38 -6.20 3.56 0.01
N ALA A 39 -5.56 3.89 -1.11
CA ALA A 39 -4.52 3.06 -1.71
C ALA A 39 -3.26 2.96 -0.83
N TRP A 40 -2.90 4.05 -0.15
CA TRP A 40 -1.85 4.04 0.85
C TRP A 40 -2.20 3.11 2.01
N ASN A 41 -3.39 3.23 2.59
CA ASN A 41 -3.85 2.37 3.67
C ASN A 41 -3.90 0.89 3.26
N ALA A 42 -4.24 0.59 2.00
CA ALA A 42 -4.15 -0.77 1.47
C ALA A 42 -2.69 -1.31 1.53
N SER A 43 -1.72 -0.48 1.14
CA SER A 43 -0.30 -0.83 1.21
C SER A 43 0.17 -1.05 2.65
N VAL A 44 -0.27 -0.19 3.58
CA VAL A 44 0.01 -0.31 5.02
C VAL A 44 -0.52 -1.64 5.55
N LYS A 45 -1.76 -2.01 5.23
CA LYS A 45 -2.37 -3.25 5.71
C LYS A 45 -1.71 -4.51 5.15
N ALA A 46 -1.26 -4.47 3.89
CA ALA A 46 -0.49 -5.55 3.31
C ALA A 46 0.87 -5.73 4.02
N VAL A 47 1.59 -4.63 4.29
CA VAL A 47 2.87 -4.67 5.00
C VAL A 47 2.70 -5.12 6.46
N GLU A 48 1.66 -4.66 7.16
CA GLU A 48 1.32 -5.13 8.51
C GLU A 48 1.09 -6.65 8.50
N ALA A 49 0.31 -7.16 7.54
CA ALA A 49 0.07 -8.60 7.43
C ALA A 49 1.36 -9.40 7.24
N LEU A 50 2.26 -8.93 6.37
CA LEU A 50 3.55 -9.57 6.14
C LEU A 50 4.38 -9.59 7.42
N LEU A 51 4.60 -8.43 8.04
CA LEU A 51 5.46 -8.33 9.22
C LEU A 51 4.90 -9.15 10.39
N THR A 52 3.59 -9.12 10.62
CA THR A 52 2.96 -9.95 11.65
C THR A 52 3.12 -11.44 11.37
N ALA A 53 2.98 -11.89 10.12
CA ALA A 53 3.18 -13.30 9.76
C ALA A 53 4.63 -13.78 9.94
N TYR A 54 5.61 -12.87 9.84
CA TYR A 54 7.02 -13.14 10.16
C TYR A 54 7.36 -12.94 11.64
N GLY A 55 6.35 -12.76 12.51
CA GLY A 55 6.51 -12.77 13.97
C GLY A 55 6.94 -11.43 14.57
N TYR A 56 6.86 -10.33 13.83
CA TYR A 56 7.10 -8.99 14.39
C TYR A 56 5.94 -8.57 15.30
N ASP A 57 6.28 -8.01 16.46
CA ASP A 57 5.30 -7.53 17.44
C ASP A 57 4.51 -6.33 16.86
N PRO A 58 3.17 -6.27 17.00
CA PRO A 58 2.37 -5.10 16.62
C PRO A 58 2.88 -3.76 17.17
N GLU A 59 3.48 -3.76 18.36
CA GLU A 59 4.08 -2.58 19.00
C GLU A 59 5.29 -2.05 18.21
N ASP A 60 6.06 -2.95 17.59
CA ASP A 60 7.25 -2.65 16.80
C ASP A 60 6.95 -2.23 15.36
N ILE A 61 5.68 -2.21 14.95
CA ILE A 61 5.23 -1.84 13.60
C ILE A 61 4.18 -0.73 13.61
N LYS A 62 4.05 0.03 14.70
CA LYS A 62 3.00 1.07 14.85
C LYS A 62 3.14 2.22 13.85
N THR A 63 4.34 2.77 13.72
CA THR A 63 4.59 3.94 12.87
C THR A 63 5.01 3.54 11.47
N TYR A 64 4.86 4.43 10.49
CA TYR A 64 5.34 4.17 9.12
C TYR A 64 6.86 3.96 9.09
N LYS A 65 7.61 4.74 9.88
CA LYS A 65 9.06 4.54 10.05
C LYS A 65 9.37 3.13 10.57
N MET A 66 8.71 2.72 11.64
CA MET A 66 8.89 1.38 12.22
C MET A 66 8.62 0.28 11.19
N LYS A 67 7.54 0.39 10.41
CA LYS A 67 7.25 -0.55 9.32
C LYS A 67 8.37 -0.61 8.27
N ARG A 68 8.94 0.52 7.87
CA ARG A 68 10.10 0.57 6.96
C ARG A 68 11.32 -0.13 7.57
N ASP A 69 11.69 0.25 8.78
CA ASP A 69 12.83 -0.34 9.49
C ASP A 69 12.69 -1.87 9.60
N LYS A 70 11.47 -2.37 9.88
CA LYS A 70 11.19 -3.81 9.97
C LYS A 70 11.14 -4.52 8.62
N LEU A 71 10.72 -3.85 7.54
CA LEU A 71 10.84 -4.40 6.20
C LEU A 71 12.32 -4.57 5.79
N GLU A 72 13.15 -3.55 6.02
CA GLU A 72 14.61 -3.64 5.76
C GLU A 72 15.26 -4.76 6.58
N GLU A 73 14.88 -4.86 7.86
CA GLU A 73 15.34 -5.92 8.74
C GLU A 73 14.95 -7.31 8.21
N LEU A 74 13.71 -7.49 7.77
CA LEU A 74 13.21 -8.74 7.20
C LEU A 74 13.91 -9.10 5.89
N GLU A 75 14.09 -8.14 4.98
CA GLU A 75 14.81 -8.32 3.71
C GLU A 75 16.28 -8.70 3.94
N SER A 76 16.91 -8.17 4.99
CA SER A 76 18.29 -8.55 5.35
C SER A 76 18.40 -10.03 5.77
N LYS A 77 17.32 -10.61 6.29
CA LYS A 77 17.28 -11.98 6.83
C LYS A 77 16.67 -13.01 5.86
N ASN A 78 15.79 -12.59 4.97
CA ASN A 78 15.06 -13.48 4.06
C ASN A 78 15.30 -13.09 2.59
N PRO A 79 16.07 -13.87 1.82
CA PRO A 79 16.34 -13.60 0.41
C PRO A 79 15.08 -13.54 -0.47
N GLN A 80 14.07 -14.38 -0.20
CA GLN A 80 12.84 -14.37 -1.00
C GLN A 80 12.05 -13.07 -0.79
N VAL A 81 12.03 -12.54 0.43
CA VAL A 81 11.42 -11.23 0.72
C VAL A 81 12.26 -10.11 0.12
N ARG A 82 13.59 -10.21 0.19
CA ARG A 82 14.52 -9.25 -0.43
C ARG A 82 14.27 -9.07 -1.93
N ASP A 83 14.02 -10.17 -2.65
CA ASP A 83 13.78 -10.14 -4.09
C ASP A 83 12.47 -9.40 -4.46
N MET A 84 11.54 -9.23 -3.50
CA MET A 84 10.32 -8.45 -3.69
C MET A 84 10.53 -6.93 -3.57
N ASN A 85 11.65 -6.52 -2.96
CA ASN A 85 12.03 -5.13 -2.66
C ASN A 85 10.88 -4.30 -2.04
N LEU A 86 10.27 -4.83 -0.98
CA LEU A 86 9.08 -4.24 -0.38
C LEU A 86 9.38 -2.97 0.40
N SER A 87 10.55 -2.83 1.02
CA SER A 87 10.95 -1.60 1.72
C SER A 87 10.89 -0.39 0.78
N ASP A 88 11.60 -0.46 -0.36
CA ASP A 88 11.61 0.60 -1.36
C ASP A 88 10.22 0.87 -1.94
N ARG A 89 9.48 -0.20 -2.25
CA ARG A 89 8.13 -0.07 -2.80
C ARG A 89 7.19 0.61 -1.82
N PHE A 90 7.24 0.23 -0.55
CA PHE A 90 6.43 0.81 0.51
C PHE A 90 6.78 2.28 0.75
N ALA A 91 8.07 2.62 0.85
CA ALA A 91 8.52 4.01 0.94
C ALA A 91 8.09 4.84 -0.27
N ALA A 92 8.16 4.26 -1.48
CA ALA A 92 7.66 4.92 -2.68
C ALA A 92 6.14 5.09 -2.68
N ARG A 93 5.36 4.21 -2.03
CA ARG A 93 3.90 4.37 -1.87
C ARG A 93 3.59 5.49 -0.89
N GLU A 94 4.28 5.54 0.25
CA GLU A 94 4.14 6.60 1.25
C GLU A 94 4.38 7.97 0.60
N GLN A 95 5.53 8.15 -0.03
CA GLN A 95 5.89 9.43 -0.63
C GLN A 95 4.91 9.86 -1.72
N LYS A 96 4.45 8.93 -2.55
CA LYS A 96 3.60 9.26 -3.70
C LYS A 96 2.14 9.42 -3.33
N LEU A 97 1.58 8.46 -2.60
CA LEU A 97 0.15 8.42 -2.32
C LEU A 97 -0.22 9.26 -1.11
N HIS A 98 0.50 9.10 0.00
CA HIS A 98 0.18 9.77 1.26
C HIS A 98 0.67 11.23 1.25
N ILE A 99 1.94 11.46 0.90
CA ILE A 99 2.52 12.81 0.93
C ILE A 99 2.08 13.61 -0.30
N ARG A 100 2.60 13.26 -1.48
CA ARG A 100 2.42 14.10 -2.68
C ARG A 100 0.97 14.17 -3.18
N CYS A 101 0.25 13.05 -3.15
CA CYS A 101 -1.12 13.05 -3.64
C CYS A 101 -2.09 13.49 -2.55
N PHE A 102 -2.18 12.78 -1.43
CA PHE A 102 -3.18 13.07 -0.41
C PHE A 102 -2.95 14.40 0.33
N TYR A 103 -1.72 14.73 0.76
CA TYR A 103 -1.45 16.00 1.44
C TYR A 103 -1.20 17.16 0.47
N ASP A 104 -0.33 16.97 -0.52
CA ASP A 104 0.10 18.09 -1.38
C ASP A 104 -0.85 18.33 -2.57
N GLY A 105 -1.64 17.32 -2.97
CA GLY A 105 -2.60 17.44 -4.06
C GLY A 105 -2.00 17.41 -5.47
N GLU A 106 -0.79 16.87 -5.64
CA GLU A 106 -0.03 16.92 -6.90
C GLU A 106 -0.44 15.87 -7.96
N CYS A 107 -1.56 15.20 -7.77
CA CYS A 107 -1.93 14.00 -8.54
C CYS A 107 -3.16 14.21 -9.42
N THR A 108 -3.15 13.54 -10.58
CA THR A 108 -4.32 13.40 -11.46
C THR A 108 -4.91 12.00 -11.35
N ALA A 109 -6.11 11.80 -11.89
CA ALA A 109 -6.76 10.49 -11.91
C ALA A 109 -5.98 9.45 -12.73
N GLU A 110 -5.34 9.87 -13.83
CA GLU A 110 -4.53 9.02 -14.70
C GLU A 110 -3.23 8.61 -14.01
N TRP A 111 -2.58 9.57 -13.33
CA TRP A 111 -1.39 9.27 -12.55
C TRP A 111 -1.71 8.30 -11.40
N LEU A 112 -2.83 8.51 -10.71
CA LEU A 112 -3.24 7.65 -9.61
C LEU A 112 -3.52 6.21 -10.09
N GLU A 113 -4.17 6.04 -11.25
CA GLU A 113 -4.40 4.71 -11.84
C GLU A 113 -3.10 3.90 -11.99
N GLU A 114 -2.01 4.52 -12.45
CA GLU A 114 -0.72 3.85 -12.58
C GLU A 114 -0.11 3.48 -11.22
N GLU A 115 -0.34 4.30 -10.19
CA GLU A 115 0.12 3.99 -8.84
C GLU A 115 -0.75 2.91 -8.17
N LEU A 116 -2.05 2.81 -8.50
CA LEU A 116 -2.93 1.72 -8.05
C LEU A 116 -2.50 0.36 -8.58
N LYS A 117 -2.05 0.26 -9.84
CA LYS A 117 -1.47 -0.99 -10.39
C LYS A 117 -0.29 -1.48 -9.55
N LYS A 118 0.54 -0.56 -9.06
CA LYS A 118 1.71 -0.87 -8.21
C LYS A 118 1.30 -1.26 -6.79
N VAL A 119 0.25 -0.64 -6.26
CA VAL A 119 -0.36 -1.05 -4.98
C VAL A 119 -0.92 -2.46 -5.09
N LYS A 120 -1.69 -2.77 -6.15
CA LYS A 120 -2.22 -4.12 -6.37
C LYS A 120 -1.11 -5.16 -6.46
N LYS A 121 -0.07 -4.86 -7.23
CA LYS A 121 1.11 -5.73 -7.33
C LYS A 121 1.77 -5.94 -5.96
N LEU A 122 1.85 -4.91 -5.11
CA LEU A 122 2.38 -5.05 -3.75
C LEU A 122 1.52 -6.01 -2.92
N ILE A 123 0.20 -5.85 -2.94
CA ILE A 123 -0.73 -6.73 -2.22
C ILE A 123 -0.61 -8.17 -2.71
N ASP A 124 -0.57 -8.38 -4.04
CA ASP A 124 -0.48 -9.71 -4.66
C ASP A 124 0.82 -10.42 -4.36
N ASP A 125 1.94 -9.69 -4.41
CA ASP A 125 3.24 -10.24 -4.09
C ASP A 125 3.27 -10.66 -2.59
N VAL A 126 2.72 -9.84 -1.68
CA VAL A 126 2.59 -10.19 -0.25
C VAL A 126 1.69 -11.42 -0.04
N TYR A 127 0.53 -11.46 -0.70
CA TYR A 127 -0.38 -12.61 -0.64
C TYR A 127 0.34 -13.90 -1.05
N SER A 128 1.07 -13.85 -2.16
CA SER A 128 1.81 -15.00 -2.70
C SER A 128 2.93 -15.46 -1.75
N MET A 129 3.62 -14.51 -1.11
CA MET A 129 4.65 -14.81 -0.11
C MET A 129 4.05 -15.54 1.10
N LEU A 130 2.93 -15.05 1.62
CA LEU A 130 2.25 -15.66 2.78
C LEU A 130 1.66 -17.04 2.45
N ALA A 131 1.12 -17.21 1.25
CA ALA A 131 0.65 -18.53 0.79
C ALA A 131 1.80 -19.55 0.70
N THR A 132 2.98 -19.12 0.23
CA THR A 132 4.17 -19.98 0.15
C THR A 132 4.71 -20.33 1.53
N GLN A 133 4.77 -19.35 2.44
CA GLN A 133 5.20 -19.57 3.83
C GLN A 133 4.32 -20.60 4.54
N ALA A 134 3.00 -20.50 4.40
CA ALA A 134 2.04 -21.44 4.99
C ALA A 134 2.17 -22.88 4.44
N ALA A 135 2.61 -23.05 3.19
CA ALA A 135 2.86 -24.36 2.60
C ALA A 135 4.18 -25.00 3.05
N SER A 136 5.09 -24.20 3.63
CA SER A 136 6.41 -24.64 4.11
C SER A 136 6.51 -24.85 5.63
N ALA A 137 5.44 -24.51 6.36
CA ALA A 137 5.29 -24.68 7.81
C ALA A 137 4.54 -25.98 8.14
#